data_AF-A4EKJ9-F1
#
_entry.id   AF-A4EKJ9-F1
#
_cell.length_a   1.000
_cell.length_b   1.000
_cell.length_c   1.000
_cell.angle_alpha   90.00
_cell.angle_beta   90.00
_cell.angle_gamma   90.00
#
_symmetry.space_group_name_H-M   'P 1'
#
loop_
_entity.id
_entity.type
_entity.pdbx_description
1 polymer ?
#
loop_
_entity_poly.entity_id
_entity_poly.type
_entity_poly.pdbx_seq_one_letter_code
_entity_poly.pdbx_strand_id
1 'polypeptide(L)'
;MNQDLSSYTREERRKIARRARRDIFSEVRLILGGGFAVLMIIIFMVGEYTFLPVAELLLISPTAIWVAMSFTLAMIWAIIHYRIMKPKIQLAVTLDGKFIHAYQKRR
;
A
#
# COMPACT_ATOMS: atom_id res chain seq x y z
N MET A 1 17.70 10.25 13.35
CA MET A 1 18.39 10.99 12.28
C MET A 1 17.74 12.37 12.15
N ASN A 2 18.36 13.40 12.72
CA ASN A 2 17.94 14.80 12.54
C ASN A 2 18.69 15.36 11.32
N GLN A 3 18.14 15.15 10.12
CA GLN A 3 18.57 15.92 8.95
C GLN A 3 18.03 17.35 9.09
N ASP A 4 18.89 18.34 8.86
CA ASP A 4 18.50 19.75 8.90
C ASP A 4 17.51 20.06 7.76
N LEU A 5 16.44 20.78 8.07
CA LEU A 5 15.37 21.09 7.10
C LEU A 5 15.90 21.90 5.90
N SER A 6 17.03 22.59 6.07
CA SER A 6 17.72 23.35 5.03
C SER A 6 18.27 22.50 3.89
N SER A 7 18.57 21.22 4.12
CA SER A 7 19.19 20.33 3.13
C SER A 7 18.21 19.79 2.08
N TYR A 8 16.90 19.96 2.28
CA TYR A 8 15.89 19.46 1.35
C TYR A 8 15.62 20.44 0.21
N THR A 9 15.78 19.94 -1.02
CA THR A 9 15.47 20.66 -2.25
C THR A 9 13.96 20.93 -2.40
N ARG A 10 13.59 21.89 -3.26
CA ARG A 10 12.18 22.23 -3.51
C ARG A 10 11.38 21.05 -4.06
N GLU A 11 12.00 20.18 -4.86
CA GLU A 11 11.36 18.97 -5.40
C GLU A 11 11.11 17.91 -4.33
N GLU A 12 12.08 17.69 -3.44
CA GLU A 12 11.93 16.75 -2.32
C GLU A 12 10.83 17.19 -1.37
N ARG A 13 10.76 18.48 -1.05
CA ARG A 13 9.68 19.06 -0.24
C ARG A 13 8.31 18.85 -0.89
N ARG A 14 8.20 19.03 -2.22
CA ARG A 14 6.96 18.73 -2.97
C ARG A 14 6.59 17.24 -2.91
N LYS A 15 7.57 16.33 -2.99
CA LYS A 15 7.33 14.89 -2.85
C LYS A 15 6.85 14.53 -1.44
N ILE A 16 7.44 15.13 -0.40
CA ILE A 16 7.04 14.95 1.01
C ILE A 16 5.61 15.45 1.23
N ALA A 17 5.28 16.67 0.78
CA ALA A 17 3.94 17.23 0.91
C ALA A 17 2.88 16.40 0.17
N ARG A 18 3.19 15.90 -1.04
CA ARG A 18 2.30 14.98 -1.77
C ARG A 18 2.08 13.67 -1.03
N ARG A 19 3.13 13.13 -0.39
CA ARG A 19 3.04 11.89 0.40
C ARG A 19 2.27 12.11 1.71
N ALA A 20 2.42 13.27 2.35
CA ALA A 20 1.66 13.65 3.55
C ALA A 20 0.16 13.86 3.27
N ARG A 21 -0.18 14.34 2.06
CA ARG A 21 -1.56 14.54 1.60
C ARG A 21 -2.26 13.29 1.06
N ARG A 22 -1.59 12.12 1.07
CA ARG A 22 -2.25 10.88 0.62
C ARG A 22 -3.42 10.57 1.55
N ASP A 23 -4.61 10.50 0.95
CA ASP A 23 -5.83 10.07 1.63
C ASP A 23 -5.81 8.55 1.85
N ILE A 24 -6.27 8.13 3.02
CA ILE A 24 -6.45 6.72 3.40
C ILE A 24 -7.28 5.99 2.34
N PHE A 25 -8.32 6.63 1.79
CA PHE A 25 -9.14 6.03 0.74
C PHE A 25 -8.37 5.77 -0.56
N SER A 26 -7.47 6.68 -0.95
CA SER A 26 -6.62 6.49 -2.13
C SER A 26 -5.60 5.38 -1.91
N GLU A 27 -5.13 5.18 -0.68
CA GLU A 27 -4.22 4.08 -0.35
C GLU A 27 -4.94 2.74 -0.35
N VAL A 28 -6.13 2.66 0.25
CA VAL A 28 -6.96 1.47 0.23
C VAL A 28 -7.30 1.04 -1.20
N ARG A 29 -7.66 1.98 -2.09
CA ARG A 29 -7.87 1.67 -3.51
C ARG A 29 -6.62 1.13 -4.20
N LEU A 30 -5.44 1.64 -3.85
CA LEU A 30 -4.18 1.19 -4.46
C LEU A 30 -3.83 -0.24 -4.01
N ILE A 31 -4.07 -0.55 -2.74
CA ILE A 31 -3.87 -1.88 -2.15
C ILE A 31 -4.86 -2.88 -2.76
N LEU A 32 -6.15 -2.52 -2.81
CA LEU A 32 -7.18 -3.37 -3.39
C LEU A 32 -6.97 -3.58 -4.90
N GLY A 33 -6.69 -2.51 -5.65
CA GLY A 33 -6.47 -2.58 -7.10
C GLY A 33 -5.19 -3.33 -7.47
N GLY A 34 -4.08 -3.05 -6.79
CA GLY A 34 -2.81 -3.74 -7.01
C GLY A 34 -2.85 -5.21 -6.57
N GLY A 35 -3.45 -5.49 -5.41
CA GLY A 35 -3.64 -6.85 -4.91
C GLY A 35 -4.54 -7.68 -5.84
N PHE A 36 -5.62 -7.09 -6.33
CA PHE A 36 -6.52 -7.75 -7.28
C PHE A 36 -5.83 -8.04 -8.62
N ALA A 37 -5.06 -7.09 -9.17
CA ALA A 37 -4.31 -7.31 -10.40
C ALA A 37 -3.30 -8.46 -10.27
N VAL A 38 -2.54 -8.53 -9.16
CA VAL A 38 -1.60 -9.62 -8.90
C VAL A 38 -2.33 -10.95 -8.77
N LEU A 39 -3.48 -10.98 -8.07
CA LEU A 39 -4.31 -12.17 -7.95
C LEU A 39 -4.74 -12.69 -9.33
N MET A 40 -5.23 -11.80 -10.20
CA MET A 40 -5.70 -12.16 -11.54
C MET A 40 -4.56 -12.71 -12.41
N ILE A 41 -3.35 -12.17 -12.30
CA ILE A 41 -2.17 -12.69 -13.01
C ILE A 41 -1.82 -14.10 -12.53
N ILE A 42 -1.80 -14.33 -11.21
CA ILE A 42 -1.50 -15.66 -10.65
C ILE A 42 -2.55 -16.68 -11.12
N ILE A 43 -3.83 -16.33 -11.04
CA ILE A 43 -4.92 -17.19 -11.51
C ILE A 43 -4.79 -17.46 -13.02
N PHE A 44 -4.45 -16.46 -13.81
CA PHE A 44 -4.27 -16.65 -15.25
C PHE A 44 -3.10 -17.58 -15.57
N MET A 45 -1.99 -17.51 -14.83
CA MET A 45 -0.79 -18.31 -15.12
C MET A 45 -0.85 -19.75 -14.60
N VAL A 46 -1.46 -19.97 -13.42
CA VAL A 46 -1.42 -21.26 -12.73
C VAL A 46 -2.79 -21.75 -12.26
N GLY A 47 -3.86 -21.00 -12.51
CA GLY A 47 -5.22 -21.33 -12.06
C GLY A 47 -5.69 -22.70 -12.56
N GLU A 48 -5.45 -23.03 -13.83
CA GLU A 48 -5.84 -24.35 -14.36
C GLU A 48 -5.09 -25.50 -13.70
N TYR A 49 -3.82 -25.32 -13.37
CA TYR A 49 -2.96 -26.37 -12.80
C TYR A 49 -3.07 -26.51 -11.27
N THR A 50 -3.55 -25.48 -10.58
CA THR A 50 -3.58 -25.45 -9.10
C THR A 50 -4.97 -25.29 -8.53
N PHE A 51 -5.82 -24.51 -9.17
CA PHE A 51 -7.09 -24.06 -8.60
C PHE A 51 -8.20 -25.09 -8.76
N LEU A 52 -8.33 -25.64 -9.96
CA LEU A 52 -9.27 -26.72 -10.28
C LEU A 52 -8.98 -28.01 -9.48
N PRO A 53 -7.72 -28.50 -9.42
CA PRO A 53 -7.40 -29.70 -8.64
C PRO A 53 -7.60 -29.52 -7.13
N VAL A 54 -7.32 -28.33 -6.59
CA VAL A 54 -7.53 -28.03 -5.17
C VAL A 54 -9.02 -27.90 -4.83
N ALA A 55 -9.83 -27.35 -5.74
CA ALA A 55 -11.29 -27.33 -5.59
C ALA A 55 -11.90 -28.73 -5.58
N GLU A 56 -11.46 -29.58 -6.50
CA GLU A 56 -11.86 -30.99 -6.54
C GLU A 56 -11.38 -31.76 -5.30
N LEU A 57 -10.13 -31.57 -4.88
CA LEU A 57 -9.55 -32.25 -3.71
C LEU A 57 -10.27 -31.88 -2.40
N LEU A 58 -10.65 -30.62 -2.25
CA LEU A 58 -11.33 -30.13 -1.05
C LEU A 58 -12.85 -30.31 -1.11
N LEU A 59 -13.42 -30.72 -2.25
CA LEU A 59 -14.87 -30.73 -2.51
C LEU A 59 -15.53 -29.37 -2.26
N ILE A 60 -14.77 -28.29 -2.48
CA ILE A 60 -15.21 -26.91 -2.26
C ILE A 60 -15.44 -26.27 -3.63
N SER A 61 -16.48 -25.44 -3.74
CA SER A 61 -16.71 -24.73 -5.00
C SER A 61 -15.49 -23.87 -5.37
N PRO A 62 -15.11 -23.79 -6.65
CA PRO A 62 -14.02 -22.93 -7.10
C PRO A 62 -14.22 -21.48 -6.64
N THR A 63 -15.47 -21.01 -6.57
CA THR A 63 -15.82 -19.67 -6.08
C THR A 63 -15.44 -19.44 -4.62
N ALA A 64 -15.56 -20.43 -3.73
CA ALA A 64 -15.18 -20.27 -2.32
C ALA A 64 -13.66 -20.21 -2.14
N ILE A 65 -12.89 -21.01 -2.90
CA ILE A 65 -11.42 -20.90 -2.93
C ILE A 65 -10.99 -19.53 -3.47
N TRP A 66 -11.72 -18.99 -4.44
CA TRP A 66 -11.47 -17.66 -4.99
C TRP A 66 -11.65 -16.55 -3.98
N VAL A 67 -12.75 -16.59 -3.22
CA VAL A 67 -12.99 -15.64 -2.14
C VAL A 67 -11.91 -15.75 -1.07
N ALA A 68 -11.54 -16.98 -0.67
CA ALA A 68 -10.51 -17.22 0.33
C ALA A 68 -9.15 -16.65 -0.12
N MET A 69 -8.70 -16.96 -1.34
CA MET A 69 -7.42 -16.47 -1.87
C MET A 69 -7.40 -14.95 -2.02
N SER A 70 -8.49 -14.36 -2.52
CA SER A 70 -8.65 -12.90 -2.62
C SER A 70 -8.51 -12.23 -1.26
N PHE A 71 -9.15 -12.80 -0.23
CA PHE A 71 -9.09 -12.31 1.13
C PHE A 71 -7.68 -12.44 1.72
N THR A 72 -7.01 -13.59 1.53
CA THR A 72 -5.64 -13.81 2.00
C THR A 72 -4.66 -12.83 1.33
N LEU A 73 -4.77 -12.60 0.02
CA LEU A 73 -3.91 -11.63 -0.67
C LEU A 73 -4.17 -10.20 -0.18
N ALA A 74 -5.43 -9.81 0.00
CA ALA A 74 -5.79 -8.50 0.52
C ALA A 74 -5.21 -8.30 1.93
N MET A 75 -5.26 -9.33 2.78
CA MET A 75 -4.68 -9.29 4.12
C MET A 75 -3.15 -9.15 4.09
N ILE A 76 -2.45 -9.91 3.26
CA ILE A 76 -0.98 -9.79 3.09
C ILE A 76 -0.63 -8.37 2.63
N TRP A 77 -1.33 -7.85 1.63
CA TRP A 77 -1.11 -6.50 1.12
C TRP A 77 -1.38 -5.42 2.16
N ALA A 78 -2.45 -5.57 2.97
CA ALA A 78 -2.73 -4.67 4.08
C ALA A 78 -1.61 -4.69 5.13
N ILE A 79 -1.08 -5.87 5.46
CA ILE A 79 0.04 -6.01 6.41
C ILE A 79 1.31 -5.36 5.85
N ILE A 80 1.65 -5.61 4.60
CA ILE A 80 2.82 -5.00 3.92
C ILE A 80 2.68 -3.48 3.92
N HIS A 81 1.50 -2.96 3.55
CA HIS A 81 1.23 -1.53 3.57
C HIS A 81 1.39 -0.94 4.97
N TYR A 82 0.80 -1.59 5.97
CA TYR A 82 0.89 -1.16 7.36
C TYR A 82 2.33 -1.14 7.87
N ARG A 83 3.12 -2.18 7.57
CA ARG A 83 4.51 -2.28 8.07
C ARG A 83 5.48 -1.38 7.33
N ILE A 84 5.32 -1.20 6.02
CA ILE A 84 6.32 -0.52 5.17
C ILE A 84 5.90 0.92 4.83
N MET A 85 4.64 1.14 4.50
CA MET A 85 4.17 2.44 4.01
C MET A 85 3.73 3.37 5.15
N LYS A 86 3.01 2.85 6.14
CA LYS A 86 2.56 3.65 7.31
C LYS A 86 3.67 4.45 7.99
N PRO A 87 4.86 3.87 8.33
CA PRO A 87 5.93 4.66 8.95
C PRO A 87 6.50 5.73 8.00
N LYS A 88 6.55 5.46 6.69
CA LYS A 88 7.02 6.44 5.69
C LYS A 88 6.05 7.61 5.52
N ILE A 89 4.75 7.35 5.65
CA ILE A 89 3.70 8.39 5.59
C ILE A 89 3.74 9.24 6.86
N GLN A 90 3.81 8.61 8.05
CA GLN A 90 3.92 9.34 9.32
C GLN A 90 5.19 10.20 9.39
N LEU A 91 6.32 9.69 8.89
CA LEU A 91 7.55 10.48 8.76
C LEU A 91 7.36 11.68 7.81
N ALA A 92 6.67 11.48 6.68
CA ALA A 92 6.39 12.55 5.74
C ALA A 92 5.46 13.62 6.34
N VAL A 93 4.42 13.22 7.08
CA VAL A 93 3.50 14.14 7.76
C VAL A 93 4.21 14.94 8.85
N THR A 94 5.08 14.30 9.64
CA THR A 94 5.87 15.00 10.67
C THR A 94 6.89 15.96 10.07
N LEU A 95 7.54 15.60 8.96
CA LEU A 95 8.43 16.49 8.22
C LEU A 95 7.68 17.68 7.60
N ASP A 96 6.53 17.45 6.97
CA ASP A 96 5.69 18.51 6.38
C ASP A 96 5.24 19.52 7.45
N GLY A 97 4.79 19.04 8.62
CA GLY A 97 4.47 19.89 9.76
C GLY A 97 5.65 20.74 10.26
N LYS A 98 6.86 20.15 10.32
CA LYS A 98 8.08 20.90 10.66
C LYS A 98 8.43 21.98 9.63
N PHE A 99 8.24 21.71 8.33
CA PHE A 99 8.44 22.72 7.28
C PHE A 99 7.47 23.89 7.43
N ILE A 100 6.19 23.63 7.71
CA ILE A 100 5.17 24.67 7.90
C ILE A 100 5.50 25.54 9.10
N HIS A 101 5.81 24.94 10.26
CA HIS A 101 6.17 25.70 11.46
C HIS A 101 7.46 26.51 11.30
N ALA A 102 8.48 25.97 10.62
CA ALA A 102 9.71 26.70 10.33
C ALA A 102 9.48 27.91 9.40
N TYR A 103 8.53 27.79 8.46
CA TYR A 103 8.14 28.90 7.58
C TYR A 103 7.38 29.99 8.34
N GLN A 104 6.48 29.60 9.25
CA GLN A 104 5.73 30.53 10.11
C GLN A 104 6.64 31.31 11.06
N LYS A 105 7.68 30.67 11.61
CA LYS A 105 8.63 31.32 12.54
C LYS A 105 9.60 32.31 11.87
N ARG A 106 9.75 32.23 10.54
CA ARG A 106 10.56 33.17 9.73
C ARG A 106 9.78 34.38 9.21
N ARG A 107 8.46 34.39 9.41
CA ARG A 107 7.57 35.48 9.01
C ARG A 107 7.24 36.34 10.22
#